data_AF-A0A661F9V4-F1
#
_entry.id   AF-A0A661F9V4-F1
#
_cell.length_a   1.000
_cell.length_b   1.000
_cell.length_c   1.000
_cell.angle_alpha   90.00
_cell.angle_beta   90.00
_cell.angle_gamma   90.00
#
_symmetry.space_group_name_H-M   'P 1'
#
loop_
_entity.id
_entity.type
_entity.pdbx_description
1 polymer ?
#
loop_
_entity_poly.entity_id
_entity_poly.type
_entity_poly.pdbx_seq_one_letter_code
_entity_poly.pdbx_strand_id
1 'polypeptide(L)'
;PEKRVIPVFITTVHHIGEEIVGAVEAYPDKEIIFLITACEMTLQMFGDWGNMVKVKGIGVRLDGQICNTMKAFVASEFGVKPGMAVVLDDTQKRVLELIELRRDSGAD
;
A
#
# COMPACT_ATOMS: atom_id res chain seq x y z
N PRO A 1 2.91 12.81 12.69
CA PRO A 1 2.59 11.70 11.74
C PRO A 1 3.47 11.77 10.50
N GLU A 2 3.56 12.94 9.88
CA GLU A 2 4.33 13.23 8.65
C GLU A 2 5.79 12.80 8.69
N LYS A 3 6.49 12.94 9.83
CA LYS A 3 7.90 12.50 9.99
C LYS A 3 8.08 10.98 10.11
N ARG A 4 7.00 10.19 10.16
CA ARG A 4 6.99 8.73 10.40
C ARG A 4 6.21 7.97 9.33
N VAL A 5 5.76 8.67 8.29
CA VAL A 5 5.00 8.11 7.17
C VAL A 5 5.76 8.46 5.91
N ILE A 6 6.11 7.45 5.13
CA ILE A 6 6.73 7.62 3.82
C ILE A 6 5.63 7.33 2.80
N PRO A 7 5.07 8.36 2.13
CA PRO A 7 4.08 8.13 1.09
C PRO A 7 4.78 7.59 -0.16
N VAL A 8 4.24 6.51 -0.72
CA VAL A 8 4.78 5.87 -1.92
C VAL A 8 3.67 5.74 -2.95
N PHE A 9 3.94 6.21 -4.17
CA PHE A 9 3.05 6.03 -5.31
C PHE A 9 3.53 4.85 -6.14
N ILE A 10 2.78 3.76 -6.08
CA ILE A 10 3.11 2.52 -6.78
C ILE A 10 2.42 2.46 -8.14
N THR A 11 3.23 2.34 -9.17
CA THR A 11 2.80 2.29 -10.57
C THR A 11 2.65 0.85 -11.05
N THR A 12 3.52 -0.06 -10.59
CA THR A 12 3.58 -1.47 -10.98
C THR A 12 3.62 -2.38 -9.75
N VAL A 13 3.37 -3.68 -9.96
CA VAL A 13 3.46 -4.68 -8.88
C VAL A 13 4.90 -4.98 -8.47
N HIS A 14 5.85 -4.89 -9.41
CA HIS A 14 7.28 -5.06 -9.14
C HIS A 14 7.80 -4.02 -8.16
N HIS A 15 7.35 -2.77 -8.33
CA HIS A 15 7.71 -1.66 -7.46
C HIS A 15 7.25 -1.87 -6.00
N ILE A 16 6.18 -2.64 -5.77
CA ILE A 16 5.75 -2.99 -4.40
C ILE A 16 6.81 -3.83 -3.67
N GLY A 17 7.35 -4.84 -4.35
CA GLY A 17 8.38 -5.70 -3.78
C GLY A 17 9.65 -4.92 -3.47
N GLU A 18 10.08 -4.06 -4.39
CA GLU A 18 11.25 -3.18 -4.22
C GLU A 18 11.10 -2.25 -3.01
N GLU A 19 9.92 -1.64 -2.84
CA GLU A 19 9.65 -0.74 -1.72
C GLU A 19 9.57 -1.48 -0.39
N ILE A 20 8.96 -2.67 -0.35
CA ILE A 20 8.91 -3.49 0.87
C ILE A 20 10.32 -3.91 1.28
N VAL A 21 11.09 -4.48 0.36
CA VAL A 21 12.45 -4.96 0.64
C VAL A 21 13.36 -3.79 1.03
N GLY A 22 13.33 -2.70 0.24
CA GLY A 22 14.13 -1.52 0.50
C GLY A 22 13.82 -0.88 1.86
N ALA A 23 12.56 -0.81 2.26
CA ALA A 23 12.18 -0.28 3.57
C ALA A 23 12.69 -1.16 4.72
N VAL A 24 12.57 -2.49 4.61
CA VAL A 24 13.05 -3.43 5.63
C VAL A 24 14.59 -3.36 5.76
N GLU A 25 15.30 -3.26 4.64
CA GLU A 25 16.77 -3.14 4.63
C GLU A 25 17.24 -1.79 5.16
N ALA A 26 16.53 -0.70 4.86
CA ALA A 26 16.89 0.65 5.31
C ALA A 26 16.65 0.87 6.82
N TYR A 27 15.71 0.13 7.42
CA TYR A 27 15.33 0.30 8.82
C TYR A 27 15.26 -1.04 9.58
N PRO A 28 16.38 -1.76 9.72
CA PRO A 28 16.40 -3.12 10.28
C PRO A 28 15.94 -3.19 11.75
N ASP A 29 16.11 -2.11 12.51
CA ASP A 29 15.75 -2.03 13.93
C ASP A 29 14.36 -1.40 14.18
N LYS A 30 13.55 -1.22 13.13
CA LYS A 30 12.23 -0.59 13.23
C LYS A 30 11.13 -1.56 12.85
N GLU A 31 10.03 -1.53 13.61
CA GLU A 31 8.79 -2.15 13.17
C GLU A 31 8.14 -1.26 12.11
N ILE A 32 8.06 -1.77 10.88
CA ILE A 32 7.43 -1.09 9.75
C ILE A 32 6.04 -1.70 9.54
N ILE A 33 5.03 -0.83 9.48
CA ILE A 33 3.66 -1.23 9.16
C ILE A 33 3.32 -0.62 7.81
N PHE A 34 3.00 -1.49 6.85
CA PHE A 34 2.61 -1.08 5.52
C PHE A 34 1.09 -0.87 5.44
N LEU A 35 0.69 0.19 4.74
CA LEU A 35 -0.70 0.43 4.37
C LEU A 35 -0.74 0.63 2.86
N ILE A 36 -1.51 -0.20 2.17
CA ILE A 36 -1.67 -0.11 0.71
C ILE A 36 -3.14 0.08 0.36
N THR A 37 -3.40 0.97 -0.60
CA THR A 37 -4.72 1.11 -1.23
C THR A 37 -4.60 0.68 -2.69
N ALA A 38 -5.29 -0.40 -3.08
CA ALA A 38 -5.12 -0.94 -4.44
C ALA A 38 -6.29 -1.85 -4.87
N CYS A 39 -6.23 -2.31 -6.13
CA CYS A 39 -7.12 -3.35 -6.65
C CYS A 39 -6.82 -4.73 -6.04
N GLU A 40 -7.80 -5.65 -6.10
CA GLU A 40 -7.72 -6.99 -5.48
C GLU A 40 -6.42 -7.74 -5.78
N MET A 41 -6.02 -7.80 -7.06
CA MET A 41 -4.82 -8.52 -7.48
C MET A 41 -3.54 -7.91 -6.88
N THR A 42 -3.46 -6.58 -6.82
CA THR A 42 -2.33 -5.89 -6.20
C THR A 42 -2.26 -6.17 -4.70
N LEU A 43 -3.41 -6.25 -4.02
CA LEU A 43 -3.45 -6.61 -2.60
C LEU A 43 -2.99 -8.05 -2.34
N GLN A 44 -3.34 -9.00 -3.22
CA GLN A 44 -2.84 -10.37 -3.12
C GLN A 44 -1.32 -10.40 -3.22
N MET A 45 -0.75 -9.74 -4.22
CA MET A 45 0.70 -9.67 -4.40
C MET A 45 1.40 -8.96 -3.23
N PHE A 46 0.82 -7.86 -2.74
CA PHE A 46 1.31 -7.21 -1.52
C PHE A 46 1.33 -8.17 -0.32
N GLY A 47 0.29 -9.01 -0.18
CA GLY A 47 0.24 -10.07 0.81
C GLY A 47 1.34 -11.11 0.63
N ASP A 48 1.62 -11.55 -0.60
CA ASP A 48 2.66 -12.54 -0.90
C ASP A 48 4.06 -12.00 -0.56
N TRP A 49 4.39 -10.79 -1.03
CA TRP A 49 5.64 -10.12 -0.69
C TRP A 49 5.77 -9.91 0.82
N GLY A 50 4.70 -9.41 1.44
CA GLY A 50 4.69 -9.12 2.87
C GLY A 50 4.91 -10.37 3.74
N ASN A 51 4.28 -11.49 3.36
CA ASN A 51 4.48 -12.78 4.01
C ASN A 51 5.91 -13.29 3.84
N MET A 52 6.49 -13.15 2.64
CA MET A 52 7.85 -13.61 2.35
C MET A 52 8.89 -12.92 3.23
N VAL A 53 8.74 -11.61 3.47
CA VAL A 53 9.65 -10.83 4.32
C VAL A 53 9.18 -10.66 5.77
N LYS A 54 8.09 -11.34 6.16
CA LYS A 54 7.51 -11.34 7.52
C LYS A 54 7.16 -9.94 8.05
N VAL A 55 6.60 -9.08 7.20
CA VAL A 55 6.15 -7.73 7.62
C VAL A 55 4.66 -7.70 7.95
N LYS A 56 4.25 -6.67 8.70
CA LYS A 56 2.84 -6.41 9.01
C LYS A 56 2.28 -5.35 8.07
N GLY A 57 1.02 -5.50 7.68
CA GLY A 57 0.36 -4.47 6.90
C GLY A 57 -1.15 -4.60 6.81
N ILE A 58 -1.76 -3.57 6.25
CA ILE A 58 -3.19 -3.47 5.99
C ILE A 58 -3.39 -3.20 4.49
N GLY A 59 -4.15 -4.06 3.84
CA GLY A 59 -4.63 -3.85 2.48
C GLY A 59 -6.02 -3.24 2.50
N VAL A 60 -6.20 -2.09 1.85
CA VAL A 60 -7.50 -1.44 1.66
C VAL A 60 -7.86 -1.55 0.19
N ARG A 61 -8.94 -2.27 -0.11
CA ARG A 61 -9.37 -2.45 -1.49
C ARG A 61 -10.01 -1.17 -2.00
N LEU A 62 -9.54 -0.71 -3.16
CA LEU A 62 -10.18 0.36 -3.92
C LEU A 62 -11.18 -0.24 -4.91
N ASP A 63 -12.41 0.26 -4.89
CA ASP A 63 -13.41 0.00 -5.92
C ASP A 63 -13.28 1.08 -7.03
N GLY A 64 -13.32 0.72 -8.33
CA GLY A 64 -13.05 1.66 -9.43
C GLY A 64 -12.71 1.01 -10.78
N GLN A 65 -11.89 1.64 -11.63
CA GLN A 65 -11.27 0.97 -12.80
C GLN A 65 -10.26 -0.06 -12.29
N ILE A 66 -10.75 -1.28 -12.12
CA ILE A 66 -10.03 -2.39 -11.49
C ILE A 66 -9.13 -3.08 -12.50
N CYS A 67 -7.95 -3.53 -12.06
CA CYS A 67 -6.98 -4.31 -12.82
C CYS A 67 -7.46 -5.75 -13.14
N ASN A 68 -8.75 -5.94 -13.44
CA ASN A 68 -9.41 -7.25 -13.49
C ASN A 68 -9.36 -7.92 -14.88
N THR A 69 -8.76 -7.27 -15.87
CA THR A 69 -8.50 -7.87 -17.19
C THR A 69 -7.01 -7.80 -17.51
N MET A 70 -6.50 -8.79 -18.26
CA MET A 70 -5.09 -8.77 -18.69
C MET A 70 -4.71 -7.50 -19.45
N LYS A 71 -5.65 -6.90 -20.20
CA LYS A 71 -5.41 -5.64 -20.89
C LYS A 71 -5.22 -4.47 -19.92
N ALA A 72 -6.06 -4.38 -18.88
CA ALA A 72 -5.94 -3.36 -17.85
C ALA A 72 -4.65 -3.54 -17.02
N PHE A 73 -4.26 -4.79 -16.74
CA PHE A 73 -2.99 -5.10 -16.07
C PHE A 73 -1.78 -4.66 -16.91
N VAL A 74 -1.71 -5.07 -18.19
CA VAL A 74 -0.62 -4.67 -19.09
C VAL A 74 -0.56 -3.15 -19.23
N ALA A 75 -1.70 -2.49 -19.40
CA ALA A 75 -1.77 -1.03 -19.45
C ALA A 75 -1.20 -0.40 -18.17
N SER A 76 -1.52 -0.95 -16.98
CA SER A 76 -0.99 -0.47 -15.71
C SER A 76 0.52 -0.67 -15.56
N GLU A 77 1.08 -1.78 -16.06
CA GLU A 77 2.54 -2.02 -16.05
C GLU A 77 3.29 -1.02 -16.96
N PHE A 78 2.63 -0.51 -18.00
CA PHE A 78 3.14 0.59 -18.83
C PHE A 78 2.76 1.99 -18.32
N GLY A 79 2.20 2.10 -17.11
CA GLY A 79 1.84 3.39 -16.49
C GLY A 79 0.57 4.05 -17.06
N VAL A 80 -0.21 3.35 -17.87
CA VAL A 80 -1.45 3.85 -18.47
C VAL A 80 -2.66 3.46 -17.62
N LYS A 81 -3.22 4.42 -16.86
CA LYS A 81 -4.42 4.24 -16.02
C LYS A 81 -5.50 5.29 -16.36
N PRO A 82 -6.44 5.03 -17.28
CA PRO A 82 -7.55 5.93 -17.56
C PRO A 82 -8.49 6.01 -16.33
N GLY A 83 -8.76 7.21 -15.83
CA GLY A 83 -9.66 7.39 -14.68
C GLY A 83 -9.11 6.86 -13.36
N MET A 84 -7.85 7.19 -13.04
CA MET A 84 -7.19 6.82 -11.78
C MET A 84 -8.12 6.95 -10.58
N ALA A 85 -8.28 5.86 -9.83
CA ALA A 85 -8.82 5.94 -8.48
C ALA A 85 -7.81 6.72 -7.63
N VAL A 86 -8.19 7.92 -7.23
CA VAL A 86 -7.40 8.78 -6.34
C VAL A 86 -7.92 8.66 -4.93
N VAL A 87 -7.02 8.54 -3.96
CA VAL A 87 -7.38 8.74 -2.56
C VAL A 87 -7.55 10.24 -2.36
N LEU A 88 -8.76 10.66 -1.98
CA LEU A 88 -9.05 12.06 -1.70
C LEU A 88 -8.41 12.46 -0.37
N ASP A 89 -8.06 13.74 -0.23
CA ASP A 89 -7.40 14.28 0.97
C ASP A 89 -8.17 13.95 2.27
N ASP A 90 -9.51 14.05 2.24
CA ASP A 90 -10.35 13.69 3.39
C ASP A 90 -10.27 12.21 3.75
N THR A 91 -10.15 11.35 2.74
CA THR A 91 -9.99 9.90 2.95
C THR A 91 -8.61 9.59 3.52
N GLN A 92 -7.56 10.23 3.00
CA GLN A 92 -6.21 10.09 3.55
C GLN A 92 -6.16 10.52 5.01
N LYS A 93 -6.73 11.68 5.34
CA LYS A 93 -6.80 12.19 6.71
C LYS A 93 -7.53 11.19 7.62
N ARG A 94 -8.68 10.66 7.19
CA ARG A 94 -9.46 9.71 7.97
C ARG A 94 -8.72 8.41 8.23
N VAL A 95 -7.98 7.91 7.25
CA VAL A 95 -7.17 6.70 7.40
C VAL A 95 -6.04 6.92 8.41
N LEU A 96 -5.38 8.08 8.39
CA LEU A 96 -4.34 8.43 9.37
C LEU A 96 -4.90 8.56 10.79
N GLU A 97 -6.08 9.17 10.96
CA GLU A 97 -6.78 9.24 12.26
C GLU A 97 -7.08 7.84 12.83
N LEU A 98 -7.51 6.90 11.98
CA LEU A 98 -7.80 5.52 12.41
C LEU A 98 -6.52 4.76 12.83
N ILE A 99 -5.40 5.01 12.15
CA ILE A 99 -4.10 4.44 12.53
C ILE A 99 -3.65 4.99 13.90
N GLU A 100 -3.83 6.28 14.14
CA GLU A 100 -3.53 6.90 15.44
C GLU A 100 -4.38 6.30 16.57
N LEU A 101 -5.69 6.16 16.37
CA LEU A 101 -6.60 5.58 17.37
C LEU A 101 -6.23 4.15 17.77
N ARG A 102 -5.85 3.30 16.79
CA ARG A 102 -5.38 1.94 17.09
C ARG A 102 -4.14 1.93 17.98
N ARG A 103 -3.24 2.89 17.79
CA ARG A 103 -2.01 3.00 18.56
C ARG A 103 -2.27 3.38 20.01
N ASP A 104 -3.20 4.30 20.23
CA ASP A 104 -3.58 4.73 21.58
C ASP A 104 -4.42 3.66 22.31
N SER A 105 -5.07 2.75 21.56
CA SER A 105 -5.80 1.59 22.09
C SER A 105 -4.91 0.35 22.35
N GLY A 106 -3.63 0.38 21.96
CA GLY A 106 -2.65 -0.68 22.17
C GLY A 106 -1.61 -0.37 23.25
N ALA A 107 -1.86 0.67 24.05
CA ALA A 107 -1.04 1.04 25.21
C ALA A 107 -1.58 0.36 26.48
N ASP A 108 -1.65 -0.98 26.46
CA ASP A 108 -1.86 -1.84 27.62
C ASP A 108 -0.71 -2.87 27.70
#